data_AF-A0A7G6XB87-F1
#
_entry.id   AF-A0A7G6XB87-F1
#
_cell.length_a   1.000
_cell.length_b   1.000
_cell.length_c   1.000
_cell.angle_alpha   90.00
_cell.angle_beta   90.00
_cell.angle_gamma   90.00
#
_symmetry.space_group_name_H-M   'P 1'
#
loop_
_entity.id
_entity.type
_entity.pdbx_description
1 polymer ?
#
loop_
_entity_poly.entity_id
_entity_poly.type
_entity_poly.pdbx_seq_one_letter_code
_entity_poly.pdbx_strand_id
1 'polypeptide(L)'
;MLEGAEGAEGAKVAVPARDITPLGSDITVSCQVLSVQQGGAEGSLPICAWADGNTGASVGFVTPETTQQKPNSVDLAAFAEATLKVRAEARQPIG
;
A
#
# COMPACT_ATOMS: atom_id res chain seq x y z
N MET A 1 4.10 -2.81 -10.37
CA MET A 1 2.70 -3.04 -9.93
C MET A 1 1.97 -1.75 -9.57
N LEU A 2 2.62 -0.77 -8.95
CA LEU A 2 1.91 0.41 -8.42
C LEU A 2 1.60 1.52 -9.45
N GLU A 3 2.27 1.55 -10.60
CA GLU A 3 2.06 2.57 -11.65
C GLU A 3 0.59 2.73 -12.06
N GLY A 4 -0.18 1.64 -12.09
CA GLY A 4 -1.61 1.69 -12.42
C GLY A 4 -2.45 2.46 -11.40
N ALA A 5 -2.03 2.51 -10.13
CA ALA A 5 -2.72 3.27 -9.09
C ALA A 5 -2.41 4.77 -9.18
N GLU A 6 -1.27 5.15 -9.74
CA GLU A 6 -0.84 6.54 -9.91
C GLU A 6 -1.65 7.28 -10.98
N GLY A 7 -2.10 6.55 -12.00
CA GLY A 7 -2.91 7.08 -13.09
C GLY A 7 -4.42 7.19 -12.80
N ALA A 8 -4.86 6.84 -11.59
CA ALA A 8 -6.27 6.91 -11.22
C ALA A 8 -6.77 8.36 -11.13
N GLU A 9 -7.99 8.62 -11.58
CA GLU A 9 -8.59 9.95 -11.52
C GLU A 9 -8.68 10.44 -10.07
N GLY A 10 -8.16 11.65 -9.82
CA GLY A 10 -8.12 12.24 -8.48
C GLY A 10 -7.00 11.72 -7.57
N ALA A 11 -6.09 10.88 -8.07
CA ALA A 11 -4.91 10.40 -7.35
C ALA A 11 -3.62 11.05 -7.88
N LYS A 12 -2.68 11.34 -6.97
CA LYS A 12 -1.33 11.82 -7.30
C LYS A 12 -0.31 11.17 -6.37
N VAL A 13 0.85 10.81 -6.89
CA VAL A 13 1.96 10.32 -6.05
C VAL A 13 2.43 11.46 -5.13
N ALA A 14 2.30 11.23 -3.82
CA ALA A 14 2.75 12.17 -2.80
C ALA A 14 4.03 11.69 -2.12
N VAL A 15 4.18 10.37 -1.94
CA VAL A 15 5.43 9.71 -1.54
C VAL A 15 5.72 8.63 -2.58
N PRO A 16 6.89 8.64 -3.23
CA PRO A 16 7.21 7.68 -4.28
C PRO A 16 7.33 6.26 -3.73
N ALA A 17 7.15 5.29 -4.63
CA ALA A 17 7.33 3.89 -4.31
C ALA A 17 8.73 3.60 -3.78
N ARG A 18 8.79 2.79 -2.73
CA ARG A 18 10.01 2.18 -2.22
C ARG A 18 9.75 0.77 -1.74
N ASP A 19 10.79 -0.04 -1.85
CA ASP A 19 10.73 -1.42 -1.42
C ASP A 19 11.07 -1.54 0.06
N ILE A 20 10.25 -2.33 0.76
CA ILE A 20 10.36 -2.61 2.19
C ILE A 20 10.30 -4.12 2.35
N THR A 21 11.26 -4.68 3.06
CA THR A 21 11.22 -6.09 3.47
C THR A 21 10.98 -6.12 4.98
N PRO A 22 9.74 -6.42 5.44
CA PRO A 22 9.44 -6.50 6.85
C PRO A 22 10.33 -7.53 7.57
N LEU A 23 10.65 -7.25 8.84
CA LEU A 23 11.53 -8.11 9.62
C LEU A 23 10.96 -9.53 9.73
N GLY A 24 11.81 -10.52 9.44
CA GLY A 24 11.42 -11.93 9.48
C GLY A 24 10.62 -12.41 8.25
N SER A 25 10.43 -11.58 7.23
CA SER A 25 9.84 -11.99 5.95
C SER A 25 10.89 -12.13 4.85
N ASP A 26 10.66 -13.09 3.96
CA ASP A 26 11.35 -13.27 2.68
C ASP A 26 10.66 -12.52 1.52
N ILE A 27 9.55 -11.84 1.80
CA ILE A 27 8.76 -11.11 0.81
C ILE A 27 9.05 -9.62 0.91
N THR A 28 9.55 -9.05 -0.18
CA THR A 28 9.64 -7.60 -0.36
C THR A 28 8.30 -7.06 -0.83
N VAL A 29 7.85 -5.99 -0.17
CA VAL A 29 6.64 -5.25 -0.49
C VAL A 29 7.04 -3.88 -1.02
N SER A 30 6.49 -3.48 -2.17
CA SER A 30 6.68 -2.13 -2.69
C SER A 30 5.55 -1.24 -2.18
N CYS A 31 5.87 -0.10 -1.57
CA CYS A 31 4.88 0.76 -0.93
C CYS A 31 5.05 2.22 -1.33
N GLN A 32 3.94 2.93 -1.49
CA GLN A 32 3.89 4.36 -1.81
C GLN A 32 2.71 5.04 -1.12
N VAL A 33 2.67 6.38 -1.15
CA VAL A 33 1.50 7.15 -0.70
C VAL A 33 0.96 7.96 -1.87
N LEU A 34 -0.32 7.81 -2.13
CA LEU A 34 -1.07 8.69 -3.01
C LEU A 34 -1.77 9.78 -2.19
N SER A 35 -1.71 11.02 -2.63
CA SER A 35 -2.72 12.02 -2.28
C SER A 35 -3.96 11.72 -3.12
N VAL A 36 -5.11 11.56 -2.46
CA VAL A 36 -6.40 11.34 -3.13
C VAL A 36 -7.40 12.42 -2.74
N GLN A 37 -8.22 12.85 -3.70
CA GLN A 37 -9.33 13.76 -3.45
C GLN A 37 -10.63 12.95 -3.26
N GLN A 38 -11.19 12.98 -2.06
CA GLN A 38 -12.47 12.32 -1.76
C GLN A 38 -13.46 13.32 -1.16
N GLY A 39 -14.60 13.52 -1.83
CA GLY A 39 -15.67 14.40 -1.33
C GLY A 39 -15.24 15.85 -1.11
N GLY A 40 -14.23 16.33 -1.83
CA GLY A 40 -13.66 17.68 -1.68
C GLY A 40 -12.57 17.82 -0.61
N ALA A 41 -12.26 16.76 0.14
CA ALA A 41 -11.12 16.72 1.06
C ALA A 41 -9.94 15.96 0.44
N GLU A 42 -8.73 16.44 0.68
CA GLU A 42 -7.50 15.74 0.32
C GLU A 42 -7.08 14.84 1.49
N GLY A 43 -6.80 13.57 1.19
CA GLY A 43 -6.35 12.58 2.17
C GLY A 43 -5.20 11.73 1.64
N SER A 44 -4.52 11.02 2.53
CA SER A 44 -3.47 10.07 2.15
C SER A 44 -4.04 8.67 1.94
N LEU A 45 -3.63 8.02 0.87
CA LEU A 45 -3.91 6.62 0.57
C LEU A 45 -2.57 5.87 0.47
N PRO A 46 -2.13 5.21 1.55
CA PRO A 46 -1.01 4.27 1.49
C PRO A 46 -1.40 3.06 0.66
N ILE A 47 -0.54 2.67 -0.29
CA ILE A 47 -0.72 1.47 -1.08
C ILE A 47 0.57 0.66 -1.03
N CYS A 48 0.44 -0.64 -0.76
CA CYS A 48 1.54 -1.58 -0.69
C CYS A 48 1.20 -2.80 -1.57
N ALA A 49 2.17 -3.29 -2.34
CA ALA A 49 2.00 -4.41 -3.25
C ALA A 49 3.08 -5.46 -3.06
N TRP A 50 2.69 -6.73 -3.21
CA TRP A 50 3.62 -7.85 -3.27
C TRP A 50 3.46 -8.61 -4.59
N ALA A 51 4.54 -9.27 -5.00
CA ALA A 51 4.51 -10.32 -6.01
C ALA A 51 5.56 -11.38 -5.63
N ASP A 52 5.15 -12.65 -5.59
CA ASP A 52 6.01 -13.75 -5.12
C ASP A 52 6.16 -14.88 -6.14
N GLY A 53 6.00 -14.55 -7.43
CA GLY A 53 6.09 -15.51 -8.54
C GLY A 53 4.89 -16.44 -8.68
N ASN A 54 4.02 -16.53 -7.68
CA ASN A 54 2.78 -17.32 -7.73
C ASN A 54 1.52 -16.45 -7.55
N THR A 55 1.59 -15.50 -6.62
CA THR A 55 0.51 -14.56 -6.29
C THR A 55 1.05 -13.14 -6.29
N GLY A 56 0.19 -12.18 -6.61
CA GLY A 56 0.49 -10.77 -6.41
C GLY A 56 -0.79 -9.99 -6.21
N ALA A 57 -0.75 -9.00 -5.32
CA ALA A 57 -1.84 -8.04 -5.17
C ALA A 57 -1.32 -6.71 -4.63
N SER A 58 -2.18 -5.71 -4.70
CA SER A 58 -1.99 -4.40 -4.07
C SER A 58 -3.04 -4.22 -2.99
N VAL A 59 -2.64 -3.67 -1.86
CA VAL A 59 -3.50 -3.36 -0.72
C VAL A 59 -3.47 -1.85 -0.50
N GLY A 60 -4.64 -1.22 -0.63
CA GLY A 60 -4.85 0.18 -0.26
C GLY A 60 -5.44 0.27 1.14
N PHE A 61 -4.91 1.17 1.96
CA PHE A 61 -5.37 1.35 3.33
C PHE A 61 -6.19 2.62 3.45
N VAL A 62 -7.47 2.46 3.77
CA VAL A 62 -8.40 3.58 4.01
C VAL A 62 -8.89 3.49 5.45
N THR A 63 -8.39 4.39 6.29
CA THR A 63 -8.73 4.51 7.70
C THR A 63 -8.99 5.97 8.07
N PRO A 64 -9.71 6.27 9.17
CA PRO A 64 -9.87 7.65 9.63
C PRO A 64 -8.56 8.39 9.89
N GLU A 65 -7.49 7.67 10.24
CA GLU A 65 -6.16 8.26 10.46
C GLU A 65 -5.48 8.59 9.13
N THR A 66 -5.47 7.67 8.16
CA THR A 66 -4.80 7.88 6.87
C THR A 66 -5.46 9.01 6.07
N THR A 67 -6.77 9.20 6.19
CA THR A 67 -7.48 10.31 5.55
C THR A 67 -7.15 11.69 6.13
N GLN A 68 -6.62 11.75 7.35
CA GLN A 68 -6.24 13.02 8.03
C GLN A 68 -4.72 13.22 8.11
N GLN A 69 -3.94 12.17 7.89
CA GLN A 69 -2.48 12.24 7.94
C GLN A 69 -1.91 12.92 6.70
N LYS A 70 -0.82 13.67 6.91
CA LYS A 70 0.02 14.17 5.82
C LYS A 70 0.75 12.98 5.17
N PRO A 71 0.92 12.96 3.85
CA PRO A 71 1.54 11.83 3.15
C PRO A 71 2.92 11.44 3.70
N ASN A 72 3.77 12.42 4.02
CA ASN A 72 5.12 12.19 4.55
C ASN A 72 5.16 11.69 6.00
N SER A 73 4.01 11.69 6.70
CA SER A 73 3.89 11.19 8.08
C SER A 73 3.33 9.76 8.14
N VAL A 74 2.96 9.19 6.99
CA VAL A 74 2.49 7.81 6.89
C VAL A 74 3.63 6.84 7.17
N ASP A 75 3.41 5.90 8.09
CA ASP A 75 4.35 4.81 8.36
C ASP A 75 4.19 3.68 7.33
N LEU A 76 4.92 3.79 6.22
CA LEU A 76 4.93 2.76 5.18
C LEU A 76 5.46 1.39 5.68
N ALA A 77 6.30 1.35 6.73
CA ALA A 77 6.80 0.08 7.25
C ALA A 77 5.69 -0.68 7.98
N ALA A 78 4.90 0.02 8.80
CA ALA A 78 3.72 -0.56 9.44
C ALA A 78 2.68 -1.06 8.41
N PHE A 79 2.47 -0.31 7.31
CA PHE A 79 1.58 -0.77 6.24
C PHE A 79 2.15 -1.94 5.43
N ALA A 80 3.46 -2.03 5.24
CA ALA A 80 4.09 -3.20 4.62
C ALA A 80 3.87 -4.47 5.48
N GLU A 81 4.04 -4.38 6.80
CA GLU A 81 3.72 -5.47 7.73
C GLU A 81 2.25 -5.87 7.66
N ALA A 82 1.33 -4.89 7.67
CA ALA A 82 -0.09 -5.15 7.52
C ALA A 82 -0.43 -5.82 6.17
N THR A 83 0.23 -5.44 5.07
CA THR A 83 0.07 -6.10 3.77
C THR A 83 0.49 -7.56 3.81
N LEU A 84 1.57 -7.91 4.51
CA LEU A 84 1.95 -9.31 4.66
C LEU A 84 0.95 -10.13 5.48
N LYS A 85 0.31 -9.51 6.48
CA LYS A 85 -0.81 -10.13 7.19
C LYS A 85 -1.99 -10.40 6.24
N VAL A 86 -2.40 -9.40 5.44
CA VAL A 86 -3.44 -9.57 4.41
C VAL A 86 -3.07 -10.68 3.43
N ARG A 87 -1.82 -10.72 2.96
CA ARG A 87 -1.33 -11.78 2.08
C ARG A 87 -1.47 -13.18 2.72
N ALA A 88 -1.10 -13.32 3.99
CA ALA A 88 -1.18 -14.59 4.70
C ALA A 88 -2.64 -15.07 4.86
N GLU A 89 -3.56 -14.14 5.10
CA GLU A 89 -5.00 -14.44 5.26
C GLU A 89 -5.71 -14.69 3.91
N ALA A 90 -5.30 -13.98 2.85
CA ALA A 90 -5.92 -14.07 1.54
C ALA A 90 -5.43 -15.26 0.71
N ARG A 91 -4.21 -15.76 0.98
CA ARG A 91 -3.66 -16.92 0.27
C ARG A 91 -4.21 -18.21 0.85
N GLN A 92 -4.75 -19.06 -0.01
CA GLN A 92 -4.98 -20.46 0.31
C GLN A 92 -3.94 -21.32 -0.39
N PRO A 93 -3.34 -22.32 0.30
CA PRO A 93 -2.53 -23.33 -0.35
C PRO A 93 -3.35 -24.03 -1.43
N ILE A 94 -2.70 -24.34 -2.56
CA ILE A 94 -3.30 -25.21 -3.57
C ILE A 94 -3.15 -26.64 -3.03
N GLY A 95 -4.27 -27.25 -2.62
CA GLY A 95 -4.38 -28.61 -2.12
C GLY A 95 -5.35 -29.42 -2.96
#